data_AF-A0AAW9LHV2-F1
#
_entry.id   AF-A0AAW9LHV2-F1
#
_cell.length_a   1.000
_cell.length_b   1.000
_cell.length_c   1.000
_cell.angle_alpha   90.00
_cell.angle_beta   90.00
_cell.angle_gamma   90.00
#
_symmetry.space_group_name_H-M   'P 1'
#
loop_
_entity.id
_entity.type
_entity.pdbx_description
1 polymer ?
#
loop_
_entity_poly.entity_id
_entity_poly.type
_entity_poly.pdbx_seq_one_letter_code
_entity_poly.pdbx_strand_id
1 'polypeptide(L)'
;MTGKDAILKYLKTHKTCSSPDVAEASGMSHSCINQAANILAKQGVLVAVAKVWRTVHYRLATEEEISGQKSTNQIFNECRQSPVMKRILAVYGRAQA
;
A
#
# COMPACT_ATOMS: atom_id res chain seq x y z
N MET A 1 -5.93 13.04 -18.26
CA MET A 1 -4.92 12.05 -17.83
C MET A 1 -4.80 12.13 -16.33
N THR A 2 -5.13 11.07 -15.59
CA THR A 2 -4.89 11.04 -14.15
C THR A 2 -3.51 10.47 -13.84
N GLY A 3 -2.93 10.78 -12.68
CA GLY A 3 -1.64 10.23 -12.28
C GLY A 3 -1.65 8.69 -12.19
N LYS A 4 -2.82 8.09 -11.93
CA LYS A 4 -3.00 6.63 -11.94
C LYS A 4 -2.84 6.06 -13.35
N ASP A 5 -3.49 6.67 -14.34
CA ASP A 5 -3.41 6.23 -15.74
C ASP A 5 -1.99 6.36 -16.28
N ALA A 6 -1.27 7.42 -15.88
CA ALA A 6 0.13 7.63 -16.24
C ALA A 6 1.03 6.49 -15.73
N ILE A 7 0.88 6.11 -14.45
CA ILE A 7 1.63 5.01 -13.84
C ILE A 7 1.29 3.68 -14.53
N LEU A 8 0.02 3.39 -14.76
CA LEU A 8 -0.41 2.15 -15.40
C LEU A 8 0.05 2.07 -16.87
N LYS A 9 0.04 3.19 -17.60
CA LYS A 9 0.55 3.24 -18.98
C LYS A 9 2.06 2.98 -19.01
N TYR A 10 2.81 3.55 -18.08
CA TYR A 10 4.25 3.35 -17.96
C TYR A 10 4.60 1.89 -17.60
N LEU A 11 3.82 1.26 -16.72
CA LEU A 11 4.00 -0.14 -16.30
C LEU A 11 3.66 -1.17 -17.38
N LYS A 12 2.96 -0.79 -18.45
CA LYS A 12 2.79 -1.66 -19.63
C LYS A 12 4.07 -1.78 -20.46
N THR A 13 4.93 -0.77 -20.41
CA THR A 13 6.16 -0.68 -21.21
C THR A 13 7.38 -1.06 -20.39
N HIS A 14 7.37 -0.79 -19.08
CA HIS A 14 8.48 -1.05 -18.17
C HIS A 14 8.06 -1.93 -16.99
N LYS A 15 8.92 -2.87 -16.61
CA LYS A 15 8.67 -3.85 -15.53
C LYS A 15 8.56 -3.22 -14.13
N THR A 16 9.19 -2.05 -13.94
CA THR A 16 9.20 -1.29 -12.68
C THR A 16 9.00 0.18 -12.98
N CYS A 17 8.32 0.90 -12.09
CA CYS A 17 8.13 2.34 -12.21
C CYS A 17 8.68 3.10 -11.00
N SER A 18 9.19 4.29 -11.29
CA SER A 18 9.67 5.26 -10.31
C SER A 18 8.88 6.56 -10.46
N SER A 19 8.61 7.28 -9.37
CA SER A 19 7.91 8.57 -9.43
C SER A 19 8.58 9.61 -10.35
N PRO A 20 9.93 9.81 -10.34
CA PRO A 20 10.61 10.71 -11.28
C PRO A 20 10.46 10.25 -12.74
N ASP A 21 10.72 8.98 -13.04
CA ASP A 21 10.70 8.48 -14.41
C ASP A 21 9.30 8.55 -15.03
N VAL A 22 8.26 8.28 -14.23
CA VAL A 22 6.86 8.41 -14.66
C VAL A 22 6.48 9.89 -14.83
N ALA A 23 6.97 10.79 -13.97
CA ALA A 23 6.74 12.22 -14.10
C ALA A 23 7.34 12.77 -15.41
N GLU A 24 8.57 12.35 -15.75
CA GLU A 24 9.21 12.72 -17.02
C GLU A 24 8.45 12.16 -18.23
N ALA A 25 8.07 10.88 -18.20
CA ALA A 25 7.36 10.24 -19.31
C ALA A 25 5.93 10.75 -19.52
N SER A 26 5.28 11.28 -18.48
CA SER A 26 3.91 11.80 -18.53
C SER A 26 3.80 13.32 -18.58
N GLY A 27 4.91 14.05 -18.37
CA GLY A 27 4.92 15.51 -18.24
C GLY A 27 4.17 16.02 -17.00
N MET A 28 3.89 15.15 -16.02
CA MET A 28 3.14 15.50 -14.81
C MET A 28 4.08 15.89 -13.67
N SER A 29 3.58 16.71 -12.74
CA SER A 29 4.34 17.04 -11.53
C SER A 29 4.66 15.80 -10.70
N HIS A 30 5.92 15.71 -10.25
CA HIS A 30 6.42 14.63 -9.39
C HIS A 30 5.55 14.40 -8.14
N SER A 31 5.00 15.46 -7.54
CA SER A 31 4.14 15.34 -6.35
C SER A 31 2.82 14.63 -6.65
N CYS A 32 2.23 14.88 -7.82
CA CYS A 32 0.99 14.24 -8.25
C CYS A 32 1.19 12.73 -8.48
N ILE A 33 2.29 12.36 -9.14
CA ILE A 33 2.64 10.96 -9.39
C ILE A 33 2.96 10.25 -8.08
N ASN A 34 3.70 10.87 -7.16
CA ASN A 34 4.03 10.26 -5.88
C ASN A 34 2.77 10.06 -5.01
N GLN A 35 1.85 11.03 -4.99
CA GLN A 35 0.56 10.86 -4.31
C GLN A 35 -0.26 9.74 -4.93
N ALA A 36 -0.34 9.66 -6.27
CA ALA A 36 -1.04 8.59 -6.96
C ALA A 36 -0.41 7.21 -6.69
N ALA A 37 0.91 7.11 -6.70
CA ALA A 37 1.65 5.88 -6.38
C ALA A 37 1.39 5.44 -4.92
N ASN A 38 1.38 6.38 -3.97
CA ASN A 38 1.09 6.08 -2.57
C ASN A 38 -0.35 5.59 -2.36
N ILE A 39 -1.33 6.20 -3.04
CA ILE A 39 -2.73 5.74 -3.02
C ILE A 39 -2.82 4.32 -3.60
N LEU A 40 -2.18 4.06 -4.73
CA LEU A 40 -2.20 2.73 -5.38
C LEU A 40 -1.47 1.67 -4.55
N ALA A 41 -0.39 2.03 -3.86
CA ALA A 41 0.32 1.15 -2.93
C ALA A 41 -0.55 0.80 -1.71
N LYS A 42 -1.27 1.78 -1.14
CA LYS A 42 -2.25 1.52 -0.06
C LYS A 42 -3.42 0.66 -0.50
N GLN A 43 -3.82 0.76 -1.77
CA GLN A 43 -4.86 -0.09 -2.37
C GLN A 43 -4.34 -1.50 -2.70
N GLY A 44 -3.05 -1.78 -2.52
CA GLY A 44 -2.44 -3.08 -2.82
C GLY A 44 -2.25 -3.36 -4.32
N VAL A 45 -2.43 -2.35 -5.19
CA VAL A 45 -2.25 -2.50 -6.64
C VAL A 45 -0.78 -2.42 -7.04
N LEU A 46 0.01 -1.67 -6.26
CA LEU A 46 1.46 -1.52 -6.45
C LEU A 46 2.22 -2.04 -5.24
N VAL A 47 3.28 -2.80 -5.50
CA VAL A 47 4.19 -3.30 -4.47
C VAL A 47 5.52 -2.56 -4.58
N ALA A 48 6.01 -2.05 -3.45
CA ALA A 48 7.33 -1.43 -3.37
C ALA A 48 8.40 -2.53 -3.41
N VAL A 49 9.23 -2.52 -4.46
CA VAL A 49 10.29 -3.52 -4.67
C VAL A 49 11.58 -3.11 -3.97
N ALA A 50 11.93 -1.84 -4.10
CA ALA A 50 13.17 -1.31 -3.58
C ALA A 50 13.02 0.17 -3.28
N LYS A 51 13.77 0.65 -2.29
CA LYS A 51 13.94 2.07 -2.03
C LYS A 51 15.41 2.40 -2.22
N VAL A 52 15.71 3.16 -3.26
CA VAL A 52 17.04 3.69 -3.52
C VAL A 52 17.02 5.16 -3.10
N TRP A 53 17.77 5.48 -2.05
CA TRP A 53 17.75 6.81 -1.42
C TRP A 53 16.34 7.24 -0.97
N ARG A 54 15.76 8.24 -1.63
CA ARG A 54 14.42 8.79 -1.36
C ARG A 54 13.38 8.33 -2.38
N THR A 55 13.80 7.53 -3.37
CA THR A 55 12.99 7.10 -4.49
C THR A 55 12.55 5.66 -4.28
N VAL A 56 11.24 5.42 -4.37
CA VAL A 56 10.66 4.08 -4.23
C VAL A 56 10.36 3.55 -5.63
N HIS A 57 10.84 2.35 -5.91
CA HIS A 57 10.52 1.62 -7.13
C HIS A 57 9.35 0.70 -6.88
N TYR A 58 8.30 0.85 -7.69
CA TYR A 58 7.09 0.06 -7.60
C TYR A 58 7.03 -0.95 -8.75
N ARG A 59 6.41 -2.10 -8.49
CA ARG A 59 5.96 -3.07 -9.51
C ARG A 59 4.46 -3.28 -9.37
N LEU A 60 3.83 -3.78 -10.43
CA LEU A 60 2.45 -4.28 -10.34
C LEU A 60 2.40 -5.45 -9.35
N ALA A 61 1.40 -5.42 -8.48
CA ALA A 61 1.11 -6.53 -7.58
C ALA A 61 0.65 -7.75 -8.38
N THR A 62 1.20 -8.92 -8.05
CA THR A 62 0.67 -10.21 -8.50
C THR A 62 -0.58 -10.55 -7.69
N GLU A 63 -1.52 -11.28 -8.30
CA GLU A 63 -2.82 -11.65 -7.67
C GLU A 63 -2.64 -12.39 -6.32
N GLU A 64 -1.52 -13.11 -6.17
CA GLU A 64 -1.11 -13.81 -4.93
C GLU A 64 -0.73 -12.86 -3.78
N GLU A 65 -0.17 -11.68 -4.08
CA GLU A 65 0.19 -10.69 -3.05
C GLU A 65 -1.00 -9.81 -2.65
N ILE A 66 -1.92 -9.56 -3.60
CA ILE A 66 -3.20 -8.86 -3.34
C ILE A 66 -4.06 -9.68 -2.37
N SER A 67 -4.06 -11.01 -2.53
CA SER A 67 -4.76 -11.94 -1.62
C SER A 67 -3.98 -12.25 -0.34
N GLY A 68 -2.65 -12.22 -0.39
CA GLY A 68 -1.77 -12.59 0.72
C GLY A 68 -1.53 -11.51 1.78
N GLN A 69 -1.71 -10.22 1.48
CA GLN A 69 -1.39 -9.15 2.44
C GLN A 69 -2.56 -8.76 3.35
N LYS A 70 -3.26 -9.75 3.90
CA LYS A 70 -3.88 -9.60 5.22
C LYS A 70 -2.86 -10.06 6.24
N SER A 71 -2.03 -9.13 6.71
CA SER A 71 -1.43 -9.24 8.04
C SER A 71 -2.58 -9.21 9.05
N THR A 72 -3.35 -10.30 9.14
CA THR A 72 -4.15 -10.59 10.32
C THR A 72 -3.15 -10.71 11.44
N ASN A 73 -2.97 -9.63 12.19
CA ASN A 73 -2.24 -9.65 13.44
C ASN A 73 -2.99 -10.62 14.38
N GLN A 74 -2.71 -11.91 14.26
CA GLN A 74 -3.38 -12.95 15.04
C GLN A 74 -3.11 -12.74 16.53
N ILE A 75 -1.90 -12.28 16.88
CA ILE A 75 -1.50 -11.95 18.25
C ILE A 75 -2.47 -10.95 18.90
N PHE A 76 -2.80 -9.83 18.24
CA PHE A 76 -3.74 -8.85 18.82
C PHE A 76 -5.17 -9.41 18.90
N ASN A 77 -5.57 -10.25 17.95
CA ASN A 77 -6.89 -10.87 17.95
C ASN A 77 -7.01 -11.93 19.05
N GLU A 78 -5.97 -12.75 19.25
CA GLU A 78 -5.84 -13.74 20.32
C GLU A 78 -5.82 -13.07 21.69
N CYS A 79 -5.01 -12.02 21.87
CA CYS A 79 -5.00 -11.24 23.11
C CYS A 79 -6.40 -10.66 23.42
N ARG A 80 -7.10 -10.12 22.41
CA ARG A 80 -8.48 -9.62 22.54
C ARG A 80 -9.49 -10.73 22.85
N GLN A 81 -9.25 -11.95 22.37
CA GLN A 81 -10.10 -13.12 22.63
C GLN A 81 -9.79 -13.82 23.96
N SER A 82 -8.66 -13.52 24.60
CA SER A 82 -8.26 -14.11 25.87
C SER A 82 -9.31 -13.85 26.97
N PRO A 83 -9.50 -14.80 27.90
CA PRO A 83 -10.50 -14.68 28.95
C PRO A 83 -10.24 -13.48 29.88
N VAL A 84 -8.97 -13.12 30.09
CA VAL A 84 -8.58 -11.97 30.91
C VAL A 84 -8.97 -10.66 30.21
N MET A 85 -8.64 -10.52 28.93
CA MET A 85 -8.96 -9.30 28.17
C MET A 85 -10.47 -9.12 27.98
N LYS A 86 -11.23 -10.21 27.82
CA LYS A 86 -12.71 -10.15 27.79
C LYS A 86 -13.30 -9.60 29.09
N ARG A 87 -12.75 -9.98 30.25
CA ARG A 87 -13.17 -9.45 31.56
C ARG A 87 -12.85 -7.96 31.69
N ILE A 88 -11.65 -7.56 31.29
CA ILE A 88 -11.23 -6.15 31.31
C ILE A 88 -12.14 -5.31 30.41
N LEU A 89 -12.41 -5.77 29.18
CA LEU A 89 -13.30 -5.07 28.24
C LEU A 89 -14.76 -5.03 28.68
N ALA A 90 -15.22 -5.98 29.50
CA ALA A 90 -16.55 -5.95 30.09
C ALA A 90 -16.69 -4.86 31.18
N VAL A 91 -15.60 -4.53 31.87
CA VAL A 91 -15.57 -3.52 32.96
C VAL A 91 -15.34 -2.11 32.41
N TYR A 92 -14.37 -1.95 31.51
CA TYR A 92 -13.96 -0.64 30.98
C TYR A 92 -14.61 -0.28 29.64
N GLY A 93 -15.44 -1.17 29.09
CA GLY A 93 -16.08 -1.02 27.79
C GLY A 93 -15.17 -1.35 26.61
N ARG A 94 -15.76 -1.68 25.45
CA ARG A 94 -15.04 -1.67 24.18
C ARG A 94 -14.73 -0.20 23.85
N ALA A 95 -13.45 0.17 23.84
CA ALA A 95 -13.04 1.33 23.05
C ALA A 95 -13.48 1.06 21.61
N GLN A 96 -14.57 1.70 21.19
CA GLN A 96 -15.04 1.64 19.81
C GLN A 96 -13.91 2.15 18.92
N ALA A 97 -13.52 1.32 17.95
CA ALA A 97 -12.69 1.73 16.83
C ALA A 97 -13.57 2.47 15.81
#